data_AF-A0A7I8EQ74-F1
#
_entry.id   AF-A0A7I8EQ74-F1
#
_cell.length_a   1.000
_cell.length_b   1.000
_cell.length_c   1.000
_cell.angle_alpha   90.00
_cell.angle_beta   90.00
_cell.angle_gamma   90.00
#
_symmetry.space_group_name_H-M   'P 1'
#
loop_
_entity.id
_entity.type
_entity.pdbx_description
1 polymer ?
#
loop_
_entity_poly.entity_id
_entity_poly.type
_entity_poly.pdbx_seq_one_letter_code
_entity_poly.pdbx_strand_id
1 'polypeptide(L)'
;MEVCEMQNTEELLGLLRDRGKRGLPLKRVYRQLYNTNLYLSAYGRVYRNAGALTPGVTDETADGTSLETFDTIITALRQEQYQWQPARRTYILKKNGKKRPLGLPTWSDKLLAEVMRMILNAYFDETFSDHSHGFREGRGCHTALREIYHTWKGCAWIIEGDIADCFGSLNHDLIISALAEHIQDGRFLNLVKKLLDAGYMEDWKLNKTLSGTPQGSILSPILSNILLSKLDRFVEGELIPRYNKGEKRRENREYKSLMHRAYRLRKKGQKEAAQKLKQQAQKLPSQDPQDPDYRRLRYCRYADDVRHLTGG
;
A
#
# COMPACT_ATOMS: atom_id res chain seq x y z
N MET A 1 16.03 -30.46 -5.89
CA MET A 1 16.86 -29.57 -5.06
C MET A 1 16.17 -28.24 -4.75
N GLU A 2 15.26 -27.72 -5.59
CA GLU A 2 14.52 -26.46 -5.34
C GLU A 2 13.71 -26.42 -4.03
N VAL A 3 13.17 -27.55 -3.56
CA VAL A 3 12.32 -27.59 -2.37
C VAL A 3 13.08 -27.27 -1.07
N CYS A 4 14.39 -27.53 -1.01
CA CYS A 4 15.19 -27.32 0.20
C CYS A 4 15.70 -25.86 0.32
N GLU A 5 15.94 -25.19 -0.81
CA GLU A 5 16.40 -23.79 -0.82
C GLU A 5 15.27 -22.79 -0.50
N MET A 6 14.05 -23.06 -0.98
CA MET A 6 12.88 -22.21 -0.69
C MET A 6 12.46 -22.24 0.78
N GLN A 7 12.66 -23.38 1.46
CA GLN A 7 12.32 -23.54 2.89
C GLN A 7 13.00 -22.49 3.76
N ASN A 8 14.30 -22.22 3.56
CA ASN A 8 15.04 -21.23 4.37
C ASN A 8 14.56 -19.78 4.13
N THR A 9 14.18 -19.43 2.90
CA THR A 9 13.65 -18.10 2.59
C THR A 9 12.25 -17.90 3.18
N GLU A 10 11.34 -18.86 3.00
CA GLU A 10 9.98 -18.77 3.54
C GLU A 10 9.96 -18.78 5.06
N GLU A 11 10.84 -19.57 5.70
CA GLU A 11 11.02 -19.55 7.15
C GLU A 11 11.51 -18.18 7.63
N LEU A 12 12.53 -17.61 6.99
CA LEU A 12 13.03 -16.27 7.34
C LEU A 12 11.95 -15.20 7.20
N LEU A 13 11.22 -15.18 6.07
CA LEU A 13 10.12 -14.25 5.84
C LEU A 13 8.97 -14.50 6.81
N GLY A 14 8.68 -15.75 7.17
CA GLY A 14 7.69 -16.13 8.17
C GLY A 14 8.03 -15.60 9.56
N LEU A 15 9.30 -15.68 9.97
CA LEU A 15 9.78 -15.08 11.21
C LEU A 15 9.64 -13.55 11.22
N LEU A 16 9.90 -12.90 10.09
CA LEU A 16 9.70 -11.44 9.96
C LEU A 16 8.21 -11.06 10.07
N ARG A 17 7.30 -11.85 9.47
CA ARG A 17 5.85 -11.69 9.61
C ARG A 17 5.39 -11.82 11.06
N ASP A 18 5.84 -12.86 11.78
CA ASP A 18 5.50 -13.02 13.20
C ASP A 18 5.95 -11.83 14.05
N ARG A 19 7.16 -11.31 13.79
CA ARG A 19 7.64 -10.11 14.48
C ARG A 19 6.82 -8.87 14.15
N GLY A 20 6.41 -8.71 12.88
CA GLY A 20 5.52 -7.64 12.44
C GLY A 20 4.19 -7.67 13.18
N LYS A 21 3.54 -8.83 13.25
CA LYS A 21 2.30 -9.06 14.01
C LYS A 21 2.41 -8.68 15.48
N ARG A 22 3.57 -8.94 16.08
CA ARG A 22 3.85 -8.64 17.49
C ARG A 22 4.31 -7.20 17.73
N GLY A 23 4.48 -6.39 16.67
CA GLY A 23 4.99 -5.02 16.76
C GLY A 23 6.42 -4.92 17.29
N LEU A 24 7.21 -5.99 17.19
CA LEU A 24 8.57 -6.01 17.72
C LEU A 24 9.54 -5.34 16.73
N PRO A 25 10.48 -4.51 17.18
CA PRO A 25 11.43 -3.88 16.28
C PRO A 25 12.36 -4.92 15.64
N LEU A 26 12.68 -4.71 14.37
CA LEU A 26 13.66 -5.50 13.64
C LEU A 26 15.08 -5.06 14.02
N LYS A 27 15.95 -6.03 14.29
CA LYS A 27 17.37 -5.82 14.58
C LYS A 27 18.20 -6.60 13.57
N ARG A 28 19.38 -6.08 13.22
CA ARG A 28 20.35 -6.76 12.33
C ARG A 28 19.76 -7.16 10.96
N VAL A 29 18.85 -6.33 10.43
CA VAL A 29 18.23 -6.53 9.10
C VAL A 29 19.29 -6.55 8.00
N TYR A 30 20.33 -5.73 8.13
CA TYR A 30 21.42 -5.64 7.16
C TYR A 30 22.14 -6.98 7.00
N ARG A 31 22.27 -7.77 8.07
CA ARG A 31 22.88 -9.11 8.01
C ARG A 31 22.02 -10.12 7.23
N GLN A 32 20.71 -9.92 7.18
CA GLN A 32 19.81 -10.77 6.40
C GLN A 32 20.04 -10.62 4.90
N LEU A 33 20.55 -9.45 4.46
CA LEU A 33 20.93 -9.19 3.06
C LEU A 33 22.12 -10.03 2.58
N TYR A 34 22.74 -10.84 3.44
CA TYR A 34 23.81 -11.77 3.04
C TYR A 34 23.30 -13.14 2.62
N ASN A 35 22.00 -13.40 2.73
CA ASN A 35 21.42 -14.69 2.41
C ASN A 35 21.21 -14.84 0.91
N THR A 36 22.00 -15.69 0.27
CA THR A 36 21.93 -16.00 -1.18
C THR A 36 20.54 -16.49 -1.62
N ASN A 37 19.80 -17.19 -0.75
CA ASN A 37 18.47 -17.71 -1.08
C ASN A 37 17.43 -16.59 -1.29
N LEU A 38 17.63 -15.44 -0.64
CA LEU A 38 16.81 -14.25 -0.90
C LEU A 38 17.06 -13.71 -2.31
N TYR A 39 18.31 -13.69 -2.78
CA TYR A 39 18.65 -13.25 -4.13
C TYR A 39 18.14 -14.20 -5.20
N LEU A 40 18.21 -15.52 -4.97
CA LEU A 40 17.59 -16.51 -5.85
C LEU A 40 16.07 -16.29 -5.99
N SER A 41 15.41 -16.06 -4.86
CA SER A 41 13.96 -15.76 -4.84
C SER A 41 13.64 -14.44 -5.54
N ALA A 42 14.45 -13.41 -5.31
CA ALA A 42 14.34 -12.11 -5.95
C ALA A 42 14.55 -12.21 -7.46
N TYR A 43 15.56 -12.96 -7.90
CA TYR A 43 15.84 -13.24 -9.32
C TYR A 43 14.60 -13.83 -10.00
N GLY A 44 14.02 -14.89 -9.44
CA GLY A 44 12.82 -15.51 -10.00
C GLY A 44 11.58 -14.59 -10.03
N ARG A 45 11.50 -13.59 -9.16
CA ARG A 45 10.42 -12.58 -9.16
C ARG A 45 10.67 -11.49 -10.20
N VAL A 46 11.89 -10.95 -10.26
CA VAL A 46 12.25 -9.87 -11.17
C VAL A 46 12.30 -10.36 -12.61
N TYR A 47 12.82 -11.57 -12.86
CA TYR A 47 12.94 -12.18 -14.19
C TYR A 47 11.59 -12.31 -14.91
N ARG A 48 10.51 -12.56 -14.16
CA ARG A 48 9.15 -12.68 -14.72
C ARG A 48 8.55 -11.35 -15.20
N ASN A 49 9.15 -10.21 -14.84
CA ASN A 49 8.66 -8.91 -15.25
C ASN A 49 9.13 -8.57 -16.67
N ALA A 50 8.26 -7.95 -17.48
CA ALA A 50 8.58 -7.57 -18.86
C ALA A 50 9.79 -6.62 -19.01
N GLY A 51 10.21 -5.94 -17.94
CA GLY A 51 11.40 -5.07 -17.90
C GLY A 51 12.67 -5.74 -17.36
N ALA A 52 12.69 -7.07 -17.18
CA ALA A 52 13.84 -7.81 -16.68
C ALA A 52 15.04 -7.76 -17.65
N LEU A 53 14.74 -7.83 -18.95
CA LEU A 53 15.72 -7.81 -20.03
C LEU A 53 16.13 -6.38 -20.44
N THR A 54 15.53 -5.34 -19.86
CA THR A 54 15.88 -3.95 -20.19
C THR A 54 17.07 -3.48 -19.35
N PRO A 55 18.24 -3.21 -19.97
CA PRO A 55 19.42 -2.78 -19.25
C PRO A 55 19.23 -1.39 -18.63
N GLY A 56 19.91 -1.17 -17.51
CA GLY A 56 19.90 0.09 -16.78
C GLY A 56 20.92 1.08 -17.34
N VAL A 57 21.74 1.65 -16.45
CA VAL A 57 22.96 2.41 -16.82
C VAL A 57 24.09 1.47 -17.24
N THR A 58 24.14 0.28 -16.65
CA THR A 58 25.10 -0.78 -16.99
C THR A 58 24.49 -1.76 -18.01
N ASP A 59 25.36 -2.46 -18.75
CA ASP A 59 24.98 -3.51 -19.70
C ASP A 59 24.54 -4.82 -19.02
N GLU A 60 24.42 -4.84 -17.69
CA GLU A 60 23.93 -6.00 -16.95
C GLU A 60 22.47 -6.32 -17.32
N THR A 61 22.23 -7.57 -17.70
CA THR A 61 20.90 -8.11 -17.99
C THR A 61 20.66 -9.39 -17.20
N ALA A 62 19.38 -9.76 -17.08
CA ALA A 62 18.96 -10.93 -16.32
C ALA A 62 19.65 -12.23 -16.77
N ASP A 63 19.86 -12.40 -18.08
CA ASP A 63 20.42 -13.63 -18.69
C ASP A 63 21.91 -13.84 -18.36
N GLY A 64 22.64 -12.79 -17.98
CA GLY A 64 24.04 -12.86 -17.57
C GLY A 64 24.24 -13.15 -16.08
N THR A 65 23.16 -13.35 -15.32
CA THR A 65 23.24 -13.49 -13.86
C THR A 65 23.74 -14.87 -13.47
N SER A 66 24.80 -14.92 -12.67
CA SER A 66 25.31 -16.13 -12.04
C SER A 66 25.25 -16.00 -10.51
N LEU A 67 25.50 -17.10 -9.81
CA LEU A 67 25.68 -17.07 -8.35
C LEU A 67 26.82 -16.11 -7.94
N GLU A 68 27.83 -15.94 -8.78
CA GLU A 68 28.94 -15.00 -8.55
C GLU A 68 28.46 -13.53 -8.54
N THR A 69 27.40 -13.21 -9.28
CA THR A 69 26.75 -11.89 -9.23
C THR A 69 26.21 -11.63 -7.83
N PHE A 70 25.55 -12.62 -7.22
CA PHE A 70 25.03 -12.50 -5.86
C PHE A 70 26.16 -12.37 -4.84
N ASP A 71 27.22 -13.17 -4.99
CA ASP A 71 28.39 -13.10 -4.11
C ASP A 71 29.10 -11.76 -4.19
N THR A 72 29.15 -11.13 -5.37
CA THR A 72 29.71 -9.79 -5.56
C THR A 72 28.90 -8.74 -4.79
N ILE A 73 27.57 -8.76 -4.92
CA ILE A 73 26.67 -7.86 -4.19
C ILE A 73 26.81 -8.08 -2.68
N ILE A 74 26.77 -9.34 -2.23
CA ILE A 74 26.87 -9.71 -0.82
C ILE A 74 28.23 -9.30 -0.24
N THR A 75 29.32 -9.48 -0.98
CA THR A 75 30.67 -9.08 -0.55
C THR A 75 30.77 -7.56 -0.39
N ALA A 76 30.28 -6.79 -1.37
CA ALA A 76 30.21 -5.34 -1.28
C ALA A 76 29.36 -4.87 -0.09
N LEU A 77 28.25 -5.55 0.20
CA LEU A 77 27.42 -5.27 1.38
C LEU A 77 28.13 -5.61 2.69
N ARG A 78 28.84 -6.74 2.78
CA ARG A 78 29.62 -7.14 3.96
C ARG A 78 30.71 -6.13 4.30
N GLN A 79 31.33 -5.55 3.26
CA GLN A 79 32.35 -4.52 3.39
C GLN A 79 31.77 -3.10 3.55
N GLU A 80 30.44 -2.95 3.48
CA GLU A 80 29.73 -1.66 3.50
C GLU A 80 30.15 -0.69 2.36
N GLN A 81 30.67 -1.25 1.28
CA GLN A 81 31.17 -0.54 0.10
C GLN A 81 30.15 -0.48 -1.04
N TYR A 82 28.96 -1.09 -0.87
CA TYR A 82 27.91 -1.01 -1.88
C TYR A 82 27.49 0.44 -2.15
N GLN A 83 27.50 0.83 -3.42
CA GLN A 83 27.05 2.14 -3.89
C GLN A 83 25.95 1.96 -4.93
N TRP A 84 24.78 2.51 -4.63
CA TRP A 84 23.66 2.55 -5.56
C TRP A 84 24.04 3.35 -6.80
N GLN A 85 23.69 2.83 -7.96
CA GLN A 85 23.92 3.52 -9.23
C GLN A 85 22.74 4.44 -9.55
N PRO A 86 22.98 5.59 -10.18
CA PRO A 86 21.90 6.47 -10.60
C PRO A 86 21.01 5.74 -11.61
N ALA A 87 19.69 5.86 -11.48
CA ALA A 87 18.77 5.21 -12.41
C ALA A 87 18.81 5.90 -13.79
N ARG A 88 18.84 5.13 -14.89
CA ARG A 88 18.77 5.69 -16.25
C ARG A 88 17.36 6.21 -16.52
N ARG A 89 17.23 7.49 -16.86
CA ARG A 89 15.92 8.09 -17.17
C ARG A 89 15.50 7.80 -18.60
N THR A 90 14.30 7.23 -18.76
CA THR A 90 13.65 7.01 -20.05
C THR A 90 12.25 7.59 -20.03
N TYR A 91 11.67 7.88 -21.20
CA TYR A 91 10.35 8.49 -21.30
C TYR A 91 9.38 7.56 -22.01
N ILE A 92 8.26 7.26 -21.34
CA ILE A 92 7.16 6.50 -21.92
C ILE A 92 6.01 7.46 -22.22
N LEU A 93 5.45 7.37 -23.44
CA LEU A 93 4.29 8.16 -23.82
C LEU A 93 3.03 7.61 -23.13
N LYS A 94 2.31 8.47 -22.41
CA LYS A 94 0.96 8.14 -21.92
C LYS A 94 -0.05 8.23 -23.06
N LYS A 95 -1.20 7.58 -22.88
CA LYS A 95 -2.36 7.67 -23.81
C LYS A 95 -2.83 9.11 -24.08
N ASN A 96 -2.55 10.04 -23.18
CA ASN A 96 -2.88 11.46 -23.28
C ASN A 96 -1.76 12.32 -23.91
N GLY A 97 -0.72 11.71 -24.49
CA GLY A 97 0.40 12.40 -25.14
C GLY A 97 1.47 12.95 -24.20
N LYS A 98 1.24 12.99 -22.87
CA LYS A 98 2.26 13.42 -21.90
C LYS A 98 3.31 12.33 -21.71
N LYS A 99 4.59 12.71 -21.61
CA LYS A 99 5.69 11.78 -21.31
C LYS A 99 5.76 11.50 -19.81
N ARG A 100 5.88 10.23 -19.41
CA ARG A 100 6.16 9.80 -18.04
C ARG A 100 7.65 9.44 -17.94
N PRO A 101 8.42 10.09 -17.04
CA PRO A 101 9.79 9.65 -16.77
C PRO A 101 9.77 8.30 -16.05
N LEU A 102 10.66 7.40 -16.42
CA LEU A 102 10.90 6.10 -15.80
C LEU A 102 12.39 5.98 -15.49
N GLY A 103 12.73 5.65 -14.25
CA GLY A 103 14.08 5.28 -13.84
C GLY A 103 14.30 3.79 -14.06
N LEU A 104 15.30 3.44 -14.87
CA LEU A 104 15.78 2.08 -15.06
C LEU A 104 17.06 1.88 -14.23
N PRO A 105 16.96 1.28 -13.03
CA PRO A 105 18.14 0.91 -12.23
C PRO A 105 18.94 -0.21 -12.90
N THR A 106 20.18 -0.41 -12.44
CA THR A 106 21.02 -1.55 -12.86
C THR A 106 20.43 -2.87 -12.40
N TRP A 107 20.87 -3.98 -12.98
CA TRP A 107 20.37 -5.29 -12.59
C TRP A 107 20.71 -5.64 -11.14
N SER A 108 21.95 -5.39 -10.73
CA SER A 108 22.39 -5.56 -9.34
C SER A 108 21.55 -4.75 -8.34
N ASP A 109 21.24 -3.49 -8.67
CA ASP A 109 20.37 -2.63 -7.86
C ASP A 109 18.92 -3.15 -7.83
N LYS A 110 18.39 -3.67 -8.95
CA LYS A 110 17.06 -4.30 -8.98
C LYS A 110 16.98 -5.51 -8.04
N LEU A 111 17.99 -6.37 -8.06
CA LEU A 111 18.05 -7.56 -7.21
C LEU A 111 18.10 -7.17 -5.73
N LEU A 112 19.01 -6.27 -5.34
CA LEU A 112 19.12 -5.82 -3.95
C LEU A 112 17.83 -5.12 -3.49
N ALA A 113 17.26 -4.24 -4.33
CA ALA A 113 16.00 -3.56 -4.03
C ALA A 113 14.84 -4.55 -3.84
N GLU A 114 14.76 -5.61 -4.65
CA GLU A 114 13.76 -6.66 -4.50
C GLU A 114 13.95 -7.46 -3.21
N VAL A 115 15.19 -7.83 -2.85
CA VAL A 115 15.48 -8.49 -1.56
C VAL A 115 15.04 -7.62 -0.39
N MET A 116 15.39 -6.33 -0.42
CA MET A 116 14.96 -5.37 0.60
C MET A 116 13.42 -5.26 0.63
N ARG A 117 12.75 -5.25 -0.53
CA ARG A 117 11.28 -5.19 -0.62
C ARG A 117 10.65 -6.43 -0.01
N MET A 118 11.20 -7.62 -0.25
CA MET A 118 10.71 -8.87 0.33
C MET A 118 10.75 -8.85 1.85
N ILE A 119 11.86 -8.41 2.43
CA ILE A 119 12.04 -8.27 3.89
C ILE A 119 11.05 -7.25 4.46
N LEU A 120 10.97 -6.06 3.85
CA LEU A 120 10.10 -4.99 4.32
C LEU A 120 8.62 -5.39 4.22
N ASN A 121 8.20 -5.98 3.10
CA ASN A 121 6.82 -6.47 2.94
C ASN A 121 6.48 -7.53 3.99
N ALA A 122 7.36 -8.50 4.20
CA ALA A 122 7.11 -9.55 5.20
C ALA A 122 6.88 -8.97 6.60
N TYR A 123 7.57 -7.89 6.97
CA TYR A 123 7.38 -7.27 8.27
C TYR A 123 6.19 -6.30 8.32
N PHE A 124 6.12 -5.35 7.38
CA PHE A 124 5.19 -4.21 7.45
C PHE A 124 3.78 -4.54 7.00
N ASP A 125 3.59 -5.53 6.11
CA ASP A 125 2.25 -5.84 5.58
C ASP A 125 1.27 -6.23 6.70
N GLU A 126 1.77 -6.82 7.79
CA GLU A 126 1.01 -7.19 8.99
C GLU A 126 0.72 -5.99 9.92
N THR A 127 1.42 -4.87 9.73
CA THR A 127 1.27 -3.65 10.54
C THR A 127 0.39 -2.58 9.88
N PHE A 128 0.07 -2.77 8.59
CA PHE A 128 -0.75 -1.85 7.82
C PHE A 128 -2.23 -2.01 8.13
N SER A 129 -2.96 -0.90 8.07
CA SER A 129 -4.42 -0.88 8.21
C SER A 129 -5.10 -1.80 7.20
N ASP A 130 -6.21 -2.43 7.61
CA ASP A 130 -7.08 -3.20 6.73
C ASP A 130 -7.78 -2.35 5.67
N HIS A 131 -7.86 -1.04 5.86
CA HIS A 131 -8.44 -0.08 4.92
C HIS A 131 -7.43 0.40 3.86
N SER A 132 -6.17 -0.04 3.94
CA SER A 132 -5.12 0.23 2.95
C SER A 132 -4.95 -0.95 1.98
N HIS A 133 -5.18 -0.73 0.69
CA HIS A 133 -5.20 -1.80 -0.32
C HIS A 133 -4.09 -1.72 -1.36
N GLY A 134 -3.54 -0.53 -1.62
CA GLY A 134 -2.57 -0.33 -2.70
C GLY A 134 -1.23 -1.01 -2.44
N PHE A 135 -0.63 -1.60 -3.47
CA PHE A 135 0.73 -2.16 -3.45
C PHE A 135 1.01 -3.22 -2.36
N ARG A 136 -0.03 -3.92 -1.90
CA ARG A 136 0.06 -5.01 -0.93
C ARG A 136 -0.17 -6.37 -1.59
N GLU A 137 0.48 -7.40 -1.08
CA GLU A 137 0.32 -8.75 -1.63
C GLU A 137 -1.10 -9.26 -1.33
N GLY A 138 -1.82 -9.75 -2.35
CA GLY A 138 -3.20 -10.21 -2.21
C GLY A 138 -4.27 -9.12 -2.08
N ARG A 139 -3.90 -7.82 -2.15
CA ARG A 139 -4.84 -6.69 -2.15
C ARG A 139 -4.69 -5.86 -3.43
N GLY A 140 -5.78 -5.24 -3.87
CA GLY A 140 -5.80 -4.46 -5.11
C GLY A 140 -7.06 -3.63 -5.28
N CYS A 141 -7.28 -3.10 -6.49
CA CYS A 141 -8.43 -2.23 -6.75
C CYS A 141 -9.77 -2.92 -6.43
N HIS A 142 -9.90 -4.20 -6.76
CA HIS A 142 -11.11 -4.95 -6.48
C HIS A 142 -11.38 -5.16 -4.98
N THR A 143 -10.35 -5.27 -4.14
CA THR A 143 -10.55 -5.43 -2.69
C THR A 143 -11.03 -4.12 -2.07
N ALA A 144 -10.45 -2.98 -2.48
CA ALA A 144 -10.91 -1.65 -2.08
C ALA A 144 -12.37 -1.39 -2.50
N LEU A 145 -12.70 -1.65 -3.77
CA LEU A 145 -14.07 -1.48 -4.28
C LEU A 145 -15.08 -2.38 -3.59
N ARG A 146 -14.69 -3.63 -3.27
CA ARG A 146 -15.54 -4.57 -2.54
C ARG A 146 -15.82 -4.08 -1.12
N GLU A 147 -14.82 -3.54 -0.44
CA GLU A 147 -14.98 -2.95 0.88
C GLU A 147 -15.97 -1.80 0.85
N ILE A 148 -15.79 -0.85 -0.07
CA ILE A 148 -16.69 0.29 -0.28
C ILE A 148 -18.11 -0.21 -0.55
N TYR A 149 -18.29 -1.11 -1.52
CA TYR A 149 -19.61 -1.59 -1.95
C TYR A 149 -20.39 -2.27 -0.81
N HIS A 150 -19.74 -3.11 0.00
CA HIS A 150 -20.44 -3.85 1.05
C HIS A 150 -20.56 -3.09 2.36
N THR A 151 -19.60 -2.21 2.68
CA THR A 151 -19.49 -1.57 4.00
C THR A 151 -20.09 -0.16 4.01
N TRP A 152 -20.00 0.58 2.90
CA TRP A 152 -20.34 2.00 2.86
C TRP A 152 -21.82 2.23 2.49
N LYS A 153 -22.73 1.62 3.26
CA LYS A 153 -24.19 1.77 3.08
C LYS A 153 -24.71 3.04 3.74
N GLY A 154 -25.63 3.75 3.05
CA GLY A 154 -26.29 4.93 3.60
C GLY A 154 -25.42 6.19 3.69
N CYS A 155 -24.34 6.24 2.90
CA CYS A 155 -23.44 7.38 2.84
C CYS A 155 -24.00 8.48 1.93
N ALA A 156 -24.05 9.72 2.42
CA ALA A 156 -24.58 10.86 1.69
C ALA A 156 -23.52 11.61 0.88
N TRP A 157 -22.27 11.63 1.34
CA TRP A 157 -21.17 12.38 0.75
C TRP A 157 -19.93 11.54 0.59
N ILE A 158 -19.24 11.70 -0.55
CA ILE A 158 -17.94 11.11 -0.85
C ILE A 158 -16.93 12.23 -1.04
N ILE A 159 -15.84 12.17 -0.27
CA ILE A 159 -14.69 13.05 -0.39
C ILE A 159 -13.56 12.23 -1.01
N GLU A 160 -13.19 12.60 -2.23
CA GLU A 160 -12.02 12.05 -2.90
C GLU A 160 -10.85 13.01 -2.69
N GLY A 161 -9.76 12.50 -2.13
CA GLY A 161 -8.49 13.19 -1.98
C GLY A 161 -7.41 12.46 -2.76
N ASP A 162 -6.64 13.20 -3.54
CA ASP A 162 -5.45 12.69 -4.21
C ASP A 162 -4.24 13.36 -3.55
N ILE A 163 -3.25 12.56 -3.14
CA ILE A 163 -2.00 13.10 -2.63
C ILE A 163 -1.13 13.47 -3.83
N ALA A 164 -1.18 14.75 -4.18
CA ALA A 164 -0.42 15.30 -5.29
C ALA A 164 1.08 14.95 -5.17
N ASP A 165 1.60 14.27 -6.20
CA ASP A 165 3.01 13.88 -6.32
C ASP A 165 3.57 13.13 -5.09
N CYS A 166 2.79 12.19 -4.56
CA CYS A 166 3.16 11.36 -3.40
C CYS A 166 4.46 10.58 -3.60
N PHE A 167 4.97 10.41 -4.83
CA PHE A 167 6.25 9.73 -5.07
C PHE A 167 7.39 10.69 -5.42
N GLY A 168 7.13 11.86 -5.99
CA GLY A 168 8.14 12.84 -6.40
C GLY A 168 8.49 13.89 -5.34
N SER A 169 7.64 14.07 -4.33
CA SER A 169 7.80 15.12 -3.30
C SER A 169 8.12 14.60 -1.89
N LEU A 170 8.25 13.28 -1.68
CA LEU A 170 8.49 12.75 -0.34
C LEU A 170 9.85 13.18 0.21
N ASN A 171 9.82 13.71 1.43
CA ASN A 171 11.01 14.03 2.18
C ASN A 171 11.70 12.72 2.63
N HIS A 172 12.97 12.55 2.24
CA HIS A 172 13.77 11.38 2.59
C HIS A 172 13.88 11.18 4.11
N ASP A 173 13.99 12.27 4.88
CA ASP A 173 14.11 12.21 6.34
C ASP A 173 12.84 11.64 6.99
N LEU A 174 11.65 11.94 6.43
CA LEU A 174 10.39 11.37 6.92
C LEU A 174 10.31 9.87 6.65
N ILE A 175 10.76 9.41 5.49
CA ILE A 175 10.82 7.98 5.15
C ILE A 175 11.78 7.25 6.09
N ILE A 176 12.99 7.77 6.26
CA ILE A 176 13.99 7.18 7.16
C ILE A 176 13.52 7.18 8.61
N SER A 177 12.88 8.26 9.06
CA SER A 177 12.30 8.34 10.41
C SER A 177 11.18 7.32 10.61
N ALA A 178 10.28 7.15 9.62
CA ALA A 178 9.22 6.15 9.68
C ALA A 178 9.77 4.71 9.70
N LEU A 179 10.86 4.44 8.97
CA LEU A 179 11.56 3.15 9.04
C LEU A 179 12.24 2.95 10.39
N ALA A 180 12.86 3.99 10.95
CA ALA A 180 13.62 3.92 12.20
C ALA A 180 12.73 3.61 13.42
N GLU A 181 11.43 3.91 13.37
CA GLU A 181 10.45 3.52 14.40
C GLU A 181 10.36 1.98 14.56
N HIS A 182 10.58 1.25 13.47
CA HIS A 182 10.40 -0.20 13.42
C HIS A 182 11.72 -0.97 13.22
N ILE A 183 12.75 -0.33 12.66
CA ILE A 183 14.02 -0.96 12.30
C ILE A 183 15.16 -0.33 13.12
N GLN A 184 15.72 -1.12 14.03
CA GLN A 184 16.88 -0.79 14.85
C GLN A 184 18.16 -1.31 14.20
N ASP A 185 18.43 -0.87 12.97
CA ASP A 185 19.64 -1.20 12.23
C ASP A 185 20.12 0.00 11.39
N GLY A 186 21.10 0.73 11.93
CA GLY A 186 21.64 1.93 11.27
C GLY A 186 22.30 1.64 9.92
N ARG A 187 22.84 0.43 9.71
CA ARG A 187 23.46 0.06 8.42
C ARG A 187 22.41 -0.08 7.34
N PHE A 188 21.29 -0.71 7.67
CA PHE A 188 20.14 -0.82 6.77
C PHE A 188 19.52 0.54 6.48
N LEU A 189 19.28 1.36 7.50
CA LEU A 189 18.74 2.72 7.30
C LEU A 189 19.66 3.58 6.43
N ASN A 190 20.98 3.50 6.63
CA ASN A 190 21.95 4.20 5.79
C ASN A 190 21.94 3.68 4.34
N LEU A 191 21.77 2.37 4.12
CA LEU A 191 21.65 1.80 2.78
C LEU A 191 20.40 2.33 2.06
N VAL A 192 19.25 2.43 2.75
CA VAL A 192 18.02 3.04 2.21
C VAL A 192 18.25 4.53 1.93
N LYS A 193 18.91 5.25 2.82
CA LYS A 193 19.23 6.68 2.62
C LYS A 193 20.07 6.89 1.36
N LYS A 194 21.14 6.10 1.19
CA LYS A 194 21.97 6.13 -0.02
C LYS A 194 21.16 5.83 -1.29
N LEU A 195 20.16 4.94 -1.23
CA LEU A 195 19.28 4.66 -2.36
C LEU A 195 18.45 5.88 -2.75
N LEU A 196 17.85 6.55 -1.76
CA LEU A 196 17.05 7.75 -2.00
C LEU A 196 17.91 8.88 -2.58
N ASP A 197 19.15 9.00 -2.11
CA ASP A 197 20.10 10.02 -2.55
C ASP A 197 20.80 9.71 -3.89
N ALA A 198 20.69 8.47 -4.40
CA ALA A 198 21.43 7.97 -5.58
C ALA A 198 21.12 8.71 -6.89
N GLY A 199 20.03 9.50 -6.93
CA GLY A 199 19.72 10.34 -8.08
C GLY A 199 19.23 9.58 -9.31
N TYR A 200 19.27 10.25 -10.45
CA TYR A 200 19.02 9.66 -11.77
C TYR A 200 19.96 10.27 -12.82
N MET A 201 20.21 9.52 -13.89
CA MET A 201 21.01 9.97 -15.02
C MET A 201 20.11 10.29 -16.22
N GLU A 202 20.24 11.49 -16.78
CA GLU A 202 19.49 11.97 -17.95
C GLU A 202 20.44 12.72 -18.89
N ASP A 203 20.46 12.36 -20.17
CA ASP A 203 21.33 12.97 -21.19
C ASP A 203 22.80 13.10 -20.75
N TRP A 204 23.36 12.03 -20.16
CA TRP A 204 24.73 11.95 -19.62
C TRP A 204 25.04 12.94 -18.48
N LYS A 205 24.02 13.53 -17.87
CA LYS A 205 24.14 14.35 -16.67
C LYS A 205 23.57 13.63 -15.45
N LEU A 206 24.36 13.61 -14.38
CA LEU A 206 23.92 13.13 -13.07
C LEU A 206 23.06 14.20 -12.40
N ASN A 207 21.79 13.87 -12.14
CA ASN A 207 20.88 14.74 -11.41
C ASN A 207 20.63 14.13 -10.02
N LYS A 208 20.75 14.97 -8.98
CA LYS A 208 20.36 14.56 -7.63
C LYS A 208 18.84 14.53 -7.50
N THR A 209 18.32 13.51 -6.86
CA THR A 209 16.92 13.48 -6.42
C THR A 209 16.85 14.29 -5.13
N LEU A 210 16.43 15.56 -5.22
CA LEU A 210 16.28 16.44 -4.05
C LEU A 210 15.06 16.07 -3.18
N SER A 211 14.09 15.36 -3.78
CA SER A 211 12.90 14.82 -3.11
C SER A 211 12.31 13.67 -3.93
N GLY A 212 11.64 12.75 -3.26
CA GLY A 212 10.93 11.63 -3.88
C GLY A 212 11.78 10.38 -4.13
N THR A 213 11.11 9.27 -4.42
CA THR A 213 11.76 8.02 -4.83
C THR A 213 11.87 7.97 -6.35
N PRO A 214 12.97 7.45 -6.95
CA PRO A 214 13.06 7.28 -8.40
C PRO A 214 11.82 6.55 -8.93
N GLN A 215 11.09 7.18 -9.84
CA GLN A 215 9.83 6.65 -10.35
C GLN A 215 10.12 5.36 -11.15
N GLY A 216 9.74 4.20 -10.61
CA GLY A 216 10.13 2.88 -11.13
C GLY A 216 11.03 2.07 -10.18
N SER A 217 11.42 2.62 -9.02
CA SER A 217 12.11 1.87 -7.97
C SER A 217 11.20 0.81 -7.37
N ILE A 218 11.72 -0.42 -7.29
CA ILE A 218 11.04 -1.59 -6.72
C ILE A 218 10.63 -1.34 -5.25
N LEU A 219 11.39 -0.51 -4.53
CA LEU A 219 11.15 -0.17 -3.13
C LEU A 219 10.16 0.98 -2.91
N SER A 220 9.94 1.82 -3.93
CA SER A 220 9.10 3.01 -3.82
C SER A 220 7.68 2.73 -3.28
N PRO A 221 6.96 1.69 -3.75
CA PRO A 221 5.60 1.42 -3.28
C PRO A 221 5.52 1.07 -1.79
N ILE A 222 6.46 0.24 -1.30
CA ILE A 222 6.46 -0.17 0.11
C ILE A 222 6.88 0.98 1.02
N LEU A 223 7.88 1.78 0.63
CA LEU A 223 8.30 2.95 1.40
C LEU A 223 7.17 3.98 1.55
N SER A 224 6.41 4.20 0.49
CA SER A 224 5.27 5.12 0.50
C SER A 224 4.14 4.60 1.40
N ASN A 225 3.85 3.30 1.34
CA ASN A 225 2.89 2.68 2.25
C ASN A 225 3.31 2.76 3.73
N ILE A 226 4.60 2.61 4.04
CA ILE A 226 5.13 2.77 5.39
C ILE A 226 4.88 4.19 5.89
N LEU A 227 5.15 5.20 5.08
CA LEU A 227 4.89 6.59 5.45
C LEU A 227 3.39 6.87 5.60
N LEU A 228 2.57 6.47 4.61
CA LEU A 228 1.12 6.67 4.61
C LEU A 228 0.41 5.87 5.69
N SER A 229 1.02 4.81 6.23
CA SER A 229 0.47 4.09 7.39
C SER A 229 0.31 5.00 8.62
N LYS A 230 1.13 6.05 8.74
CA LYS A 230 0.97 7.06 9.80
C LYS A 230 -0.30 7.88 9.61
N LEU A 231 -0.62 8.23 8.36
CA LEU A 231 -1.87 8.88 8.02
C LEU A 231 -3.06 7.95 8.32
N ASP A 232 -2.96 6.67 7.93
CA ASP A 232 -3.99 5.67 8.19
C ASP A 232 -4.30 5.59 9.70
N ARG A 233 -3.26 5.48 10.53
CA ARG A 233 -3.38 5.44 12.01
C ARG A 233 -3.99 6.72 12.58
N PHE A 234 -3.62 7.89 12.06
CA PHE A 234 -4.19 9.16 12.50
C PHE A 234 -5.69 9.26 12.17
N VAL A 235 -6.08 8.84 10.96
CA VAL A 235 -7.48 8.82 10.54
C VAL A 235 -8.29 7.87 11.42
N GLU A 236 -7.80 6.67 11.64
CA GLU A 236 -8.51 5.63 12.40
C GLU A 236 -8.54 5.90 13.90
N GLY A 237 -7.43 6.40 14.46
CA GLY A 237 -7.27 6.63 15.89
C GLY A 237 -7.88 7.95 16.36
N GLU A 238 -7.85 9.00 15.54
CA GLU A 238 -8.29 10.34 15.96
C GLU A 238 -9.51 10.83 15.19
N LEU A 239 -9.48 10.83 13.86
CA LEU A 239 -10.56 11.43 13.07
C LEU A 239 -11.84 10.61 13.17
N ILE A 240 -11.78 9.29 12.98
CA ILE A 240 -12.99 8.45 13.02
C ILE A 240 -13.69 8.55 14.38
N PRO A 241 -13.01 8.38 15.53
CA PRO A 241 -13.65 8.51 16.84
C PRO A 241 -14.19 9.91 17.12
N ARG A 242 -13.48 10.96 16.68
CA ARG A 242 -13.88 12.35 16.91
C ARG A 242 -15.10 12.77 16.09
N TYR A 243 -15.22 12.31 14.85
CA TYR A 243 -16.31 12.70 13.96
C TYR A 243 -17.52 11.75 14.04
N ASN A 244 -17.35 10.51 14.49
CA ASN A 244 -18.47 9.59 14.68
C ASN A 244 -19.38 10.06 15.83
N LYS A 245 -20.68 10.17 15.56
CA LYS A 245 -21.70 10.58 16.53
C LYS A 245 -22.88 9.61 16.50
N GLY A 246 -23.44 9.31 17.68
CA GLY A 246 -24.61 8.42 17.86
C GLY A 246 -24.29 6.95 17.58
N GLU A 247 -25.05 6.00 18.12
CA GLU A 247 -24.84 4.55 17.87
C GLU A 247 -25.66 4.04 16.68
N LYS A 248 -26.89 4.54 16.52
CA LYS A 248 -27.84 4.13 15.49
C LYS A 248 -28.57 5.36 14.96
N ARG A 249 -28.84 5.38 13.65
CA ARG A 249 -29.72 6.39 13.05
C ARG A 249 -31.11 6.30 13.64
N ARG A 250 -31.71 7.46 13.86
CA ARG A 250 -33.12 7.61 14.18
C ARG A 250 -33.97 6.92 13.12
N GLU A 251 -34.99 6.22 13.57
CA GLU A 251 -35.95 5.58 12.68
C GLU A 251 -36.85 6.63 12.02
N ASN A 252 -37.23 6.39 10.77
CA ASN A 252 -38.21 7.23 10.10
C ASN A 252 -39.62 6.94 10.65
N ARG A 253 -40.22 7.93 11.33
CA ARG A 253 -41.55 7.82 11.96
C ARG A 253 -42.66 7.51 10.95
N GLU A 254 -42.59 8.08 9.75
CA GLU A 254 -43.59 7.89 8.70
C GLU A 254 -43.54 6.47 8.15
N TYR A 255 -42.34 5.98 7.85
CA TYR A 255 -42.11 4.58 7.46
C TYR A 255 -42.65 3.61 8.51
N LYS A 256 -42.33 3.82 9.80
CA LYS A 256 -42.79 2.96 10.90
C LYS A 256 -44.31 2.97 11.04
N SER A 257 -44.93 4.15 10.92
CA SER A 257 -46.39 4.30 10.98
C SER A 257 -47.09 3.51 9.88
N LEU A 258 -46.62 3.64 8.63
CA LEU A 258 -47.16 2.90 7.49
C LEU A 258 -46.98 1.39 7.65
N MET A 259 -45.81 0.94 8.10
CA MET A 259 -45.55 -0.48 8.36
C MET A 259 -46.41 -1.06 9.48
N HIS A 260 -46.60 -0.33 10.58
CA HIS A 260 -47.50 -0.73 11.68
C HIS A 260 -48.96 -0.78 11.23
N ARG A 261 -49.41 0.18 10.39
CA ARG A 261 -50.76 0.16 9.80
C ARG A 261 -50.93 -1.04 8.85
N ALA A 262 -49.96 -1.30 7.98
CA ALA A 262 -49.96 -2.44 7.08
C ALA A 262 -50.02 -3.77 7.85
N TYR A 263 -49.27 -3.91 8.94
CA TYR A 263 -49.31 -5.08 9.82
C TYR A 263 -50.70 -5.28 10.44
N ARG A 264 -51.30 -4.21 10.98
CA ARG A 264 -52.66 -4.26 11.57
C ARG A 264 -53.72 -4.67 10.54
N LEU A 265 -53.67 -4.14 9.32
CA LEU A 265 -54.60 -4.49 8.25
C LEU A 265 -54.44 -5.94 7.79
N ARG A 266 -53.20 -6.44 7.71
CA ARG A 266 -52.92 -7.84 7.41
C ARG A 266 -53.49 -8.78 8.48
N LYS A 267 -53.37 -8.43 9.76
CA LYS A 267 -53.96 -9.20 10.87
C LYS A 267 -55.49 -9.25 10.81
N LYS A 268 -56.12 -8.20 10.27
CA LYS A 268 -57.57 -8.12 10.02
C LYS A 268 -58.04 -8.79 8.71
N GLY A 269 -57.15 -9.48 7.99
CA GLY A 269 -57.48 -10.17 6.73
C GLY A 269 -57.53 -9.27 5.48
N GLN A 270 -57.33 -7.96 5.61
CA GLN A 270 -57.36 -7.00 4.49
C GLN A 270 -56.00 -6.93 3.77
N LYS A 271 -55.70 -7.98 3.00
CA LYS A 271 -54.40 -8.18 2.35
C LYS A 271 -54.05 -7.10 1.31
N GLU A 272 -55.00 -6.70 0.47
CA GLU A 272 -54.76 -5.71 -0.59
C GLU A 272 -54.43 -4.31 -0.03
N ALA A 273 -55.18 -3.87 0.98
CA ALA A 273 -54.93 -2.59 1.65
C ALA A 273 -53.58 -2.58 2.39
N ALA A 274 -53.22 -3.71 3.03
CA ALA A 274 -51.91 -3.87 3.63
C ALA A 274 -50.76 -3.83 2.60
N GLN A 275 -50.99 -4.36 1.40
CA GLN A 275 -49.99 -4.37 0.33
C GLN A 275 -49.78 -2.97 -0.26
N LYS A 276 -50.84 -2.19 -0.46
CA LYS A 276 -50.74 -0.78 -0.88
C LYS A 276 -49.92 0.06 0.11
N LEU A 277 -50.15 -0.10 1.42
CA LEU A 277 -49.37 0.61 2.44
C LEU A 277 -47.90 0.17 2.48
N LYS A 278 -47.60 -1.11 2.24
CA LYS A 278 -46.22 -1.58 2.10
C LYS A 278 -45.52 -0.98 0.88
N GLN A 279 -46.20 -0.90 -0.26
CA GLN A 279 -45.66 -0.26 -1.46
C GLN A 279 -45.39 1.23 -1.23
N GLN A 280 -46.25 1.92 -0.48
CA GLN A 280 -45.99 3.31 -0.05
C GLN A 280 -44.78 3.40 0.88
N ALA A 281 -44.69 2.52 1.88
CA ALA A 281 -43.56 2.49 2.82
C ALA A 281 -42.22 2.18 2.12
N GLN A 282 -42.20 1.35 1.08
CA GLN A 282 -40.99 1.04 0.31
C GLN A 282 -40.38 2.25 -0.40
N LYS A 283 -41.18 3.31 -0.66
CA LYS A 283 -40.68 4.56 -1.25
C LYS A 283 -39.96 5.45 -0.23
N LEU A 284 -40.12 5.16 1.07
CA LEU A 284 -39.51 5.92 2.15
C LEU A 284 -38.32 5.14 2.73
N PRO A 285 -37.24 5.83 3.11
CA PRO A 285 -36.14 5.20 3.83
C PRO A 285 -36.62 4.75 5.21
N SER A 286 -36.17 3.57 5.67
CA SER A 286 -36.53 3.01 6.97
C SER A 286 -35.92 3.78 8.15
N GLN A 287 -34.78 4.44 7.91
CA GLN A 287 -34.08 5.31 8.85
C GLN A 287 -34.06 6.74 8.29
N ASP A 288 -33.94 7.71 9.18
CA ASP A 288 -33.80 9.12 8.81
C ASP A 288 -32.42 9.37 8.17
N PRO A 289 -32.35 9.76 6.88
CA PRO A 289 -31.08 10.00 6.20
C PRO A 289 -30.38 11.30 6.61
N GLN A 290 -31.07 12.24 7.28
CA GLN A 290 -30.54 13.54 7.70
C GLN A 290 -30.54 13.69 9.23
N ASP A 291 -30.29 12.60 9.94
CA ASP A 291 -30.28 12.59 11.40
C ASP A 291 -29.07 13.38 11.95
N PRO A 292 -29.28 14.58 12.56
CA PRO A 292 -28.17 15.41 13.06
C PRO A 292 -27.43 14.79 14.25
N ASP A 293 -28.00 13.74 14.84
CA ASP A 293 -27.41 13.02 15.96
C ASP A 293 -26.66 11.75 15.53
N TYR A 294 -26.66 11.42 14.24
CA TYR A 294 -25.91 10.29 13.70
C TYR A 294 -24.95 10.70 12.60
N ARG A 295 -23.65 10.49 12.85
CA ARG A 295 -22.59 10.70 11.86
C ARG A 295 -21.64 9.52 11.84
N ARG A 296 -21.23 9.11 10.64
CA ARG A 296 -20.19 8.09 10.44
C ARG A 296 -19.15 8.59 9.45
N LEU A 297 -17.88 8.56 9.86
CA LEU A 297 -16.72 8.70 9.01
C LEU A 297 -16.22 7.32 8.60
N ARG A 298 -16.06 7.08 7.30
CA ARG A 298 -15.46 5.86 6.75
C ARG A 298 -14.20 6.24 5.97
N TYR A 299 -13.23 5.33 5.98
CA TYR A 299 -11.92 5.52 5.37
C TYR A 299 -11.53 4.33 4.51
N CYS A 300 -11.00 4.59 3.32
CA CYS A 300 -10.38 3.58 2.47
C CYS A 300 -9.29 4.24 1.61
N ARG A 301 -8.12 3.62 1.53
CA ARG A 301 -6.97 4.11 0.77
C ARG A 301 -6.53 3.09 -0.28
N TYR A 302 -6.27 3.58 -1.49
CA TYR A 302 -5.68 2.81 -2.57
C TYR A 302 -4.46 3.57 -3.13
N ALA A 303 -3.26 3.09 -2.79
CA ALA A 303 -2.01 3.74 -3.18
C ALA A 303 -1.96 5.19 -2.69
N ASP A 304 -1.85 6.14 -3.62
CA ASP A 304 -1.84 7.59 -3.39
C ASP A 304 -3.26 8.19 -3.38
N ASP A 305 -4.25 7.44 -3.88
CA ASP A 305 -5.64 7.83 -3.88
C ASP A 305 -6.24 7.55 -2.49
N VAL A 306 -6.74 8.60 -1.85
CA VAL A 306 -7.33 8.56 -0.52
C VAL A 306 -8.81 8.92 -0.60
N ARG A 307 -9.71 8.01 -0.19
CA ARG A 307 -11.15 8.29 -0.18
C ARG A 307 -11.66 8.32 1.26
N HIS A 308 -12.26 9.43 1.64
CA HIS A 308 -12.93 9.61 2.94
C HIS A 308 -14.42 9.89 2.73
N LEU A 309 -15.27 9.39 3.61
CA LEU A 309 -16.69 9.74 3.60
C LEU A 309 -17.10 10.43 4.89
N THR A 310 -17.71 11.60 4.79
CA THR A 310 -18.45 12.17 5.92
C THR A 310 -19.93 11.86 5.75
N GLY A 311 -20.49 10.98 6.58
CA GLY A 311 -21.94 10.85 6.70
C GLY A 311 -22.54 12.11 7.33
N GLY A 312 -23.54 12.69 6.68
CA GLY A 312 -24.57 13.46 7.37
C GLY A 312 -25.69 12.54 7.87
#